data_AF-A0AAE4YUX7-F1
#
_entry.id   AF-A0AAE4YUX7-F1
#
_cell.length_a   1.000
_cell.length_b   1.000
_cell.length_c   1.000
_cell.angle_alpha   90.00
_cell.angle_beta   90.00
_cell.angle_gamma   90.00
#
_symmetry.space_group_name_H-M   'P 1'
#
loop_
_entity.id
_entity.type
_entity.pdbx_description
1 polymer ?
#
loop_
_entity_poly.entity_id
_entity_poly.type
_entity_poly.pdbx_seq_one_letter_code
_entity_poly.pdbx_strand_id
1 'polypeptide(L)' 'MARSHNLCQVAAQAPFIELVVPILQERGLFRTEHSGSTLRDHLGLAKPALLQSTFEGRP' A
#
# COMPACT_ATOMS: atom_id res chain seq x y z
N MET A 1 22.88 0.52 20.99
CA MET A 1 23.53 0.61 19.66
C MET A 1 22.88 -0.36 18.66
N ALA A 2 21.55 -0.35 18.50
CA ALA A 2 20.87 -1.25 17.54
C ALA A 2 19.48 -0.73 17.17
N ARG A 3 19.36 0.14 16.17
CA ARG A 3 18.09 0.45 15.47
C ARG A 3 18.37 0.99 14.05
N SER A 4 18.79 0.12 13.14
CA SER A 4 18.86 0.42 11.69
C SER A 4 18.30 -0.72 10.82
N HIS A 5 17.37 -1.53 11.36
CA HIS A 5 16.80 -2.68 10.65
C HIS A 5 15.71 -2.30 9.61
N ASN A 6 15.41 -1.00 9.43
CA ASN A 6 14.35 -0.55 8.52
C ASN A 6 14.86 -0.14 7.13
N LEU A 7 16.13 0.26 7.01
CA LEU A 7 16.69 0.76 5.75
C LEU A 7 17.22 -0.35 4.82
N CYS A 8 17.60 -1.51 5.37
CA CYS A 8 18.14 -2.62 4.56
C CYS A 8 17.04 -3.47 3.90
N GLN A 9 15.82 -3.51 4.45
CA GLN A 9 14.71 -4.34 3.92
C GLN A 9 14.14 -3.80 2.59
N VAL A 10 14.17 -2.48 2.37
CA VAL A 10 13.51 -1.84 1.20
C VAL A 10 14.38 -1.88 -0.06
N ALA A 11 15.70 -1.98 0.07
CA ALA A 11 16.63 -2.01 -1.07
C ALA A 11 16.38 -3.20 -2.02
N ALA A 12 15.85 -4.31 -1.52
CA ALA A 12 15.54 -5.49 -2.33
C ALA A 12 14.37 -5.30 -3.31
N GLN A 13 13.55 -4.25 -3.15
CA GLN A 13 12.36 -4.01 -3.98
C GLN A 13 12.61 -3.03 -5.14
N ALA A 14 13.71 -2.28 -5.10
CA ALA A 14 14.10 -1.31 -6.14
C ALA A 14 14.12 -1.90 -7.56
N PRO A 15 14.76 -3.05 -7.84
CA PRO A 15 14.82 -3.56 -9.23
C PRO A 15 13.45 -3.92 -9.78
N PHE A 16 12.49 -4.31 -8.94
CA PHE A 16 11.13 -4.60 -9.38
C PHE A 16 10.38 -3.31 -9.78
N ILE A 17 10.47 -2.27 -8.96
CA ILE A 17 9.78 -1.00 -9.23
C ILE A 17 10.35 -0.35 -10.49
N GLU A 18 11.67 -0.38 -10.67
CA GLU A 18 12.34 0.27 -11.80
C GLU A 18 12.14 -0.48 -13.13
N LEU A 19 12.05 -1.81 -13.12
CA LEU A 19 11.98 -2.61 -14.34
C LEU A 19 10.55 -3.02 -14.71
N VAL A 20 9.69 -3.33 -13.73
CA VAL A 20 8.37 -3.92 -14.00
C VAL A 20 7.27 -2.88 -14.08
N VAL A 21 7.28 -1.88 -13.19
CA VAL A 21 6.21 -0.87 -13.16
C VAL A 21 6.09 -0.09 -14.46
N PRO A 22 7.17 0.36 -15.13
CA PRO A 22 7.06 1.07 -16.41
C PRO A 22 6.39 0.23 -17.49
N ILE A 23 6.74 -1.07 -17.59
CA ILE A 23 6.16 -1.99 -18.58
C ILE A 23 4.65 -2.16 -18.35
N LEU A 24 4.22 -2.23 -17.09
CA LEU A 24 2.79 -2.35 -16.75
C LEU A 24 2.01 -1.05 -16.97
N GLN A 25 2.65 0.11 -16.78
CA GLN A 25 2.06 1.43 -17.06
C GLN A 25 1.93 1.68 -18.57
N GLU A 26 2.94 1.36 -19.37
CA GLU A 26 2.90 1.47 -20.84
C GLU A 26 1.79 0.62 -21.46
N ARG A 27 1.52 -0.55 -20.87
CA ARG A 27 0.44 -1.45 -21.28
C ARG A 27 -0.94 -1.05 -20.74
N GLY A 28 -1.03 0.02 -19.95
CA GLY A 28 -2.27 0.48 -19.34
C GLY A 28 -2.85 -0.46 -18.28
N LEU A 29 -2.06 -1.44 -17.80
CA LEU A 29 -2.47 -2.39 -16.76
C LEU A 29 -2.26 -1.84 -15.35
N PHE A 30 -1.45 -0.78 -15.23
CA PHE A 30 -1.14 -0.15 -13.95
C PHE A 30 -1.41 1.36 -13.99
N ARG A 31 -1.78 1.91 -12.84
CA ARG A 31 -2.11 3.33 -12.70
C ARG A 31 -0.83 4.16 -12.63
N THR A 32 -0.88 5.37 -13.19
CA THR A 32 0.21 6.36 -13.15
C THR A 32 0.06 7.36 -12.00
N GLU A 33 -1.18 7.62 -11.56
CA GLU A 33 -1.49 8.50 -10.44
C GLU A 33 -2.58 7.87 -9.56
N HIS A 34 -2.49 8.11 -8.25
CA HIS A 34 -3.51 7.77 -7.28
C HIS A 34 -4.25 9.02 -6.83
N SER A 35 -5.45 9.25 -7.36
CA SER A 35 -6.32 10.33 -6.88
C SER A 35 -7.09 9.86 -5.65
N GLY A 36 -7.01 10.64 -4.56
CA GLY A 36 -7.65 10.33 -3.27
C GLY A 36 -6.70 10.61 -2.11
N SER A 37 -7.22 10.94 -0.93
CA SER A 37 -6.40 11.20 0.26
C SER A 37 -6.26 9.97 1.16
N THR A 38 -7.08 8.94 0.92
CA THR A 38 -7.05 7.70 1.71
C THR A 38 -6.76 6.50 0.83
N LEU A 39 -6.01 5.54 1.38
CA LEU A 39 -5.75 4.25 0.73
C LEU A 39 -7.06 3.54 0.34
N ARG A 40 -8.12 3.74 1.12
CA ARG A 40 -9.44 3.17 0.81
C ARG A 40 -9.98 3.69 -0.51
N ASP A 41 -9.87 5.00 -0.75
CA ASP A 41 -10.33 5.63 -1.98
C ASP A 41 -9.52 5.13 -3.19
N HIS A 42 -8.21 4.97 -3.01
CA HIS A 42 -7.32 4.45 -4.06
C HIS A 42 -7.65 3.00 -4.45
N LEU A 43 -8.13 2.21 -3.49
CA LEU A 43 -8.51 0.81 -3.69
C LEU A 43 -9.99 0.63 -4.09
N GLY A 44 -10.78 1.71 -4.13
CA GLY A 44 -12.21 1.64 -4.45
C GLY A 44 -13.03 0.82 -3.46
N LEU A 45 -12.56 0.69 -2.22
CA LEU A 45 -13.19 -0.20 -1.23
C LEU A 45 -14.38 0.50 -0.57
N ALA A 46 -15.53 -0.20 -0.55
CA ALA A 46 -16.69 0.25 0.20
C ALA A 46 -16.35 0.38 1.69
N LYS A 47 -16.86 1.44 2.33
CA LYS A 47 -16.73 1.60 3.79
C LYS A 47 -17.40 0.39 4.43
N PRO A 48 -16.70 -0.38 5.29
CA PRO A 48 -17.31 -1.52 5.94
C PRO A 48 -18.54 -1.05 6.72
N ALA A 49 -19.67 -1.74 6.52
CA ALA A 49 -20.81 -1.61 7.42
C ALA A 49 -20.28 -2.00 8.80
N LEU A 50 -20.40 -1.10 9.77
CA LEU A 50 -19.96 -1.33 11.14
C LEU A 50 -20.83 -2.43 11.78
N LEU A 51 -20.59 -3.69 11.41
CA LEU A 51 -20.87 -4.84 12.25
C LEU A 51 -19.66 -5.01 13.17
N GLN A 52 -19.54 -4.05 14.10
CA GLN A 52 -18.77 -4.19 15.34
C GLN A 52 -17.30 -4.60 15.19
N SER A 53 -16.40 -3.62 15.01
CA SER A 53 -15.09 -3.69 15.67
C SER A 53 -15.27 -3.17 17.10
N THR A 54 -16.09 -3.85 17.91
CA THR A 54 -16.07 -3.61 19.35
C THR A 54 -14.69 -4.05 19.79
N PHE A 55 -13.76 -3.09 19.82
CA PHE A 55 -12.51 -3.20 20.56
C PHE A 55 -12.94 -3.14 22.03
N GLU A 56 -13.67 -4.16 22.46
CA GLU A 56 -14.11 -4.34 23.84
C GLU A 56 -12.82 -4.47 24.63
N GLY A 57 -12.43 -3.34 25.22
CA GLY A 57 -11.57 -3.31 26.39
C GLY A 57 -12.22 -4.19 27.43
N ARG A 58 -11.90 -5.48 27.38
CA ARG A 58 -12.06 -6.36 28.51
C ARG A 58 -11.09 -5.86 29.58
N PRO A 59 -11.56 -5.61 30.82
CA PRO A 59 -10.73 -5.09 31.90
C PRO A 59 -9.54 -6.01 32.20
#